data_AF-A0A6A9QNX5-F1
#
_entry.id   AF-A0A6A9QNX5-F1
#
_cell.length_a   1.000
_cell.length_b   1.000
_cell.length_c   1.000
_cell.angle_alpha   90.00
_cell.angle_beta   90.00
_cell.angle_gamma   90.00
#
_symmetry.space_group_name_H-M   'P 1'
#
loop_
_entity.id
_entity.type
_entity.pdbx_description
1 polymer ?
#
loop_
_entity_poly.entity_id
_entity_poly.type
_entity_poly.pdbx_seq_one_letter_code
_entity_poly.pdbx_strand_id
1 'polypeptide(L)' 'MPQIRIPIEWYDLISYMASTRRKKFSDFLDYILHTDECIGLNEVSPTAFRKISLSSDVSENEISRKIKYFLFCR' A
#
# COMPACT_ATOMS: atom_id res chain seq x y z
N MET A 1 -5.29 -10.54 13.57
CA MET A 1 -5.15 -9.65 12.40
C MET A 1 -3.75 -9.09 12.40
N PRO A 2 -2.90 -9.42 11.40
CA PRO A 2 -1.59 -8.80 11.28
C PRO A 2 -1.71 -7.28 11.14
N GLN A 3 -0.87 -6.57 11.87
CA GLN A 3 -0.71 -5.12 11.78
C GLN A 3 0.59 -4.84 11.05
N ILE A 4 0.53 -4.07 9.97
CA ILE A 4 1.74 -3.66 9.25
C ILE A 4 1.99 -2.17 9.42
N ARG A 5 3.26 -1.78 9.42
CA ARG A 5 3.67 -0.38 9.44
C ARG A 5 4.07 0.06 8.03
N ILE A 6 3.37 1.06 7.52
CA ILE A 6 3.71 1.69 6.24
C ILE A 6 3.94 3.20 6.43
N PRO A 7 4.77 3.85 5.59
CA PRO A 7 4.87 5.30 5.55
C PRO A 7 3.49 5.97 5.42
N ILE A 8 3.29 7.08 6.13
CA ILE A 8 2.04 7.85 6.07
C ILE A 8 1.75 8.29 4.63
N GLU A 9 2.77 8.71 3.90
CA GLU A 9 2.68 9.15 2.52
C GLU A 9 2.14 8.05 1.61
N TRP A 10 2.57 6.80 1.85
CA TRP A 10 2.08 5.65 1.09
C TRP A 10 0.62 5.38 1.42
N TYR A 11 0.25 5.45 2.70
CA TYR A 11 -1.14 5.30 3.13
C TYR A 11 -2.05 6.34 2.49
N ASP A 12 -1.63 7.61 2.47
CA ASP A 12 -2.40 8.71 1.92
C ASP A 12 -2.55 8.57 0.40
N LEU A 13 -1.47 8.18 -0.31
CA LEU A 13 -1.50 7.88 -1.74
C LEU A 13 -2.46 6.75 -2.08
N ILE A 14 -2.36 5.62 -1.37
CA ILE A 14 -3.24 4.45 -1.58
C ILE A 14 -4.69 4.81 -1.25
N SER A 15 -4.94 5.56 -0.18
CA SER A 15 -6.27 6.00 0.21
C SER A 15 -6.89 6.95 -0.83
N TYR A 16 -6.10 7.87 -1.37
CA TYR A 16 -6.52 8.74 -2.45
C TYR A 16 -6.85 7.96 -3.73
N MET A 17 -6.01 6.99 -4.12
CA MET A 17 -6.25 6.12 -5.28
C MET A 17 -7.48 5.23 -5.10
N ALA A 18 -7.70 4.68 -3.90
CA ALA A 18 -8.89 3.90 -3.58
C ALA A 18 -10.16 4.77 -3.72
N SER A 19 -10.12 5.98 -3.17
CA SER A 19 -11.24 6.95 -3.24
C SER A 19 -11.56 7.36 -4.68
N THR A 20 -10.55 7.71 -5.48
CA THR A 20 -10.73 8.05 -6.90
C THR A 20 -11.29 6.90 -7.73
N ARG A 21 -10.96 5.65 -7.38
CA ARG A 21 -11.53 4.44 -8.01
C ARG A 21 -12.82 3.93 -7.34
N ARG A 22 -13.40 4.67 -6.39
CA ARG A 22 -14.59 4.30 -5.59
C ARG A 22 -14.49 2.90 -4.96
N LYS A 23 -13.29 2.50 -4.54
CA LYS A 23 -13.02 1.24 -3.85
C LYS A 23 -12.75 1.51 -2.36
N LYS A 24 -13.06 0.53 -1.50
CA LYS A 24 -12.61 0.57 -0.11
C LYS A 24 -11.09 0.41 -0.07
N PHE A 25 -10.46 0.99 0.94
CA PHE A 25 -9.02 0.86 1.15
C PHE A 25 -8.58 -0.60 1.22
N SER A 26 -9.32 -1.46 1.94
CA SER A 26 -9.06 -2.91 2.03
C SER A 26 -9.03 -3.57 0.66
N ASP A 27 -10.05 -3.32 -0.16
CA ASP A 27 -10.24 -3.98 -1.44
C ASP A 27 -9.22 -3.48 -2.47
N PHE A 28 -8.84 -2.20 -2.36
CA PHE A 28 -7.80 -1.64 -3.19
C PHE A 28 -6.41 -2.14 -2.80
N LEU A 29 -6.15 -2.32 -1.51
CA LEU A 29 -4.89 -2.87 -1.05
C LEU A 29 -4.76 -4.35 -1.43
N ASP A 30 -5.85 -5.12 -1.34
CA ASP A 30 -5.90 -6.50 -1.86
C ASP A 30 -5.58 -6.56 -3.36
N TYR A 31 -6.14 -5.63 -4.15
CA TYR A 31 -5.78 -5.48 -5.56
C TYR A 31 -4.29 -5.17 -5.76
N ILE A 32 -3.68 -4.27 -4.95
CA ILE A 32 -2.24 -3.96 -5.01
C ILE A 32 -1.40 -5.22 -4.73
N LEU A 33 -1.82 -6.08 -3.81
CA LEU A 33 -1.08 -7.31 -3.48
C LEU A 33 -1.08 -8.33 -4.62
N HIS A 34 -2.17 -8.40 -5.39
CA HIS A 34 -2.37 -9.39 -6.44
C HIS A 34 -2.09 -8.88 -7.86
N THR A 35 -1.77 -7.59 -8.02
CA THR A 35 -1.41 -7.01 -9.33
C THR A 35 0.10 -6.98 -9.54
N ASP A 36 0.50 -6.96 -10.81
CA ASP A 36 1.87 -6.68 -11.26
C ASP A 36 2.01 -5.27 -11.85
N GLU A 37 0.94 -4.47 -11.76
CA GLU A 37 0.96 -3.06 -12.15
C GLU A 37 1.83 -2.22 -11.21
N CYS A 38 2.42 -1.17 -11.77
CA CYS A 38 3.03 -0.10 -10.99
C CYS A 38 2.75 1.26 -11.63
N ILE A 39 2.67 2.31 -10.82
CA ILE A 39 2.30 3.67 -11.25
C ILE A 39 3.50 4.61 -11.43
N GLY A 40 4.70 4.21 -10.97
CA GLY A 40 5.94 4.93 -11.22
C GLY A 40 6.01 6.32 -10.58
N LEU A 41 5.47 6.50 -9.37
CA LEU A 41 5.65 7.75 -8.62
C LEU A 41 7.11 7.95 -8.23
N ASN A 42 7.47 9.19 -7.91
CA ASN A 42 8.75 9.50 -7.29
C ASN A 42 8.73 9.08 -5.82
N GLU A 43 9.77 8.34 -5.40
CA GLU A 43 9.94 7.91 -4.02
C GLU A 43 10.21 9.12 -3.12
N VAL A 44 9.38 9.28 -2.10
CA VAL A 44 9.54 10.30 -1.05
C VAL A 44 9.95 9.64 0.24
N SER A 45 10.84 10.31 0.99
CA SER A 45 11.30 9.82 2.28
C SER A 45 10.14 9.79 3.28
N PRO A 46 9.97 8.69 4.04
CA PRO A 46 8.92 8.61 5.06
C PRO A 46 9.14 9.66 6.13
N THR A 47 8.12 10.45 6.45
CA THR A 47 8.16 11.35 7.61
C THR A 47 7.68 10.66 8.89
N ALA A 48 6.76 9.71 8.75
CA ALA A 48 6.22 8.92 9.85
C ALA A 48 5.62 7.60 9.33
N PHE A 49 5.36 6.67 10.26
CA PHE A 49 4.76 5.38 9.95
C PHE A 49 3.37 5.26 10.57
N ARG A 50 2.43 4.72 9.80
CA ARG A 50 1.07 4.40 10.22
C ARG A 50 0.91 2.88 10.30
N LYS A 51 0.24 2.43 11.37
CA LYS A 51 -0.20 1.04 11.49
C LYS A 51 -1.51 0.85 10.76
N ILE A 52 -1.57 -0.17 9.90
CA ILE A 52 -2.81 -0.62 9.28
C ILE A 52 -3.04 -2.09 9.60
N SER A 53 -4.29 -2.42 9.91
CA SER A 53 -4.73 -3.79 10.16
C SER A 53 -5.11 -4.42 8.82
N LEU A 54 -4.48 -5.53 8.47
CA LEU A 54 -4.83 -6.31 7.29
C LEU A 54 -5.28 -7.71 7.71
N SER A 55 -6.33 -8.18 7.08
CA SER A 55 -6.78 -9.57 7.14
C SER A 55 -6.18 -10.30 5.94
N SER A 56 -4.86 -10.48 5.94
CA SER A 56 -4.14 -11.18 4.89
C SER A 56 -3.13 -12.13 5.54
N ASP A 57 -2.99 -13.32 4.97
CA ASP A 57 -2.00 -14.32 5.40
C ASP A 57 -0.58 -13.99 4.91
N VAL A 58 -0.42 -12.87 4.19
CA VAL A 58 0.83 -12.40 3.61
C VAL A 58 1.70 -11.73 4.68
N SER A 59 3.02 -11.97 4.62
CA SER A 59 3.98 -11.41 5.56
C SER A 59 4.09 -9.88 5.44
N GLU A 60 4.38 -9.18 6.55
CA GLU A 60 4.56 -7.71 6.56
C GLU A 60 5.57 -7.24 5.51
N ASN A 61 6.72 -7.91 5.43
CA ASN A 61 7.79 -7.57 4.48
C ASN A 61 7.33 -7.69 3.02
N GLU A 62 6.53 -8.70 2.70
CA GLU A 62 6.04 -8.92 1.34
C GLU A 62 4.97 -7.90 0.96
N ILE A 63 4.09 -7.54 1.90
CA ILE A 63 3.13 -6.46 1.70
C ILE A 63 3.85 -5.13 1.45
N SER A 64 4.84 -4.79 2.27
CA SER A 64 5.62 -3.56 2.08
C SER A 64 6.34 -3.55 0.73
N ARG A 65 6.89 -4.68 0.28
CA ARG A 65 7.51 -4.80 -1.05
C ARG A 65 6.50 -4.62 -2.18
N LYS A 66 5.35 -5.29 -2.12
CA LYS A 66 4.29 -5.16 -3.13
C LYS A 66 3.75 -3.73 -3.23
N ILE A 67 3.52 -3.08 -2.10
CA ILE A 67 3.11 -1.67 -2.07
C ILE A 67 4.19 -0.77 -2.65
N LYS A 68 5.46 -0.98 -2.25
CA LYS A 68 6.58 -0.19 -2.76
C LYS A 68 6.70 -0.34 -4.28
N TYR A 69 6.62 -1.57 -4.78
CA TYR A 69 6.66 -1.86 -6.20
C TYR A 69 5.50 -1.20 -6.93
N PHE A 70 4.27 -1.36 -6.43
CA PHE A 70 3.10 -0.72 -7.03
C PHE A 70 3.27 0.80 -7.12
N LEU A 71 3.69 1.46 -6.04
CA LEU A 71 3.81 2.92 -6.00
C LEU A 71 4.98 3.45 -6.83
N PHE A 72 6.15 2.80 -6.80
CA PHE A 72 7.42 3.36 -7.31
C PHE A 72 8.10 2.52 -8.40
N CYS A 73 7.53 1.38 -8.79
CA CYS A 73 8.12 0.40 -9.70
C CYS A 73 9.50 -0.13 -9.21
N ARG A 74 9.67 -0.32 -7.90
CA ARG A 74 10.92 -0.72 -7.24
C ARG A 74 10.74 -1.74 -6.12
#